data_AF-A0A3C2ASD7-F1
#
_entry.id   AF-A0A3C2ASD7-F1
#
_cell.length_a   1.000
_cell.length_b   1.000
_cell.length_c   1.000
_cell.angle_alpha   90.00
_cell.angle_beta   90.00
_cell.angle_gamma   90.00
#
_symmetry.space_group_name_H-M   'P 1'
#
loop_
_entity.id
_entity.type
_entity.pdbx_description
1 polymer ?
#
loop_
_entity_poly.entity_id
_entity_poly.type
_entity_poly.pdbx_seq_one_letter_code
_entity_poly.pdbx_strand_id
1 'polypeptide(L)'
;MMKPRKYLETAFLSWRAITAAPLRTILTSLIISFGIMALVGILSATDALKQSLETNFTNLGANTLTVRNSQGGFFVGGADYRKNPKITYRQAEAFKKRMDFPGSITSLTYVASGTAKLAFENITTNPNNMVTATDENYLITGGFELAEGRNFTADDVHAGKNYTILGNETRRDLFGEVPAVGKIIKIQGQPYLVVGVLAEKGNSGLFSGDRGAWVTLTYARSHFSGGVPNYTISTMSPSATLLTAVEGKAMAIMRSVRKLSPRERENFSIRRSDSIAKSLIENLSMVTVVAFIIGIITLLGASIALMNIMLVSVTERTREIGTRKAIGATRQRITQQFLTEALIITQLGGWTGILFGIVIGNVVAHQIGGHFFIPWGWIAVAFIMSVGVGLVSGWYPAKKAAELDPLEALRYE
;
A
#
# COMPACT_ATOMS: atom_id res chain seq x y z
N MET A 1 -45.33 -19.99 1.49
CA MET A 1 -44.27 -20.38 2.45
C MET A 1 -44.02 -21.89 2.36
N MET A 2 -42.98 -22.32 1.63
CA MET A 2 -42.60 -23.74 1.48
C MET A 2 -41.71 -24.18 2.65
N LYS A 3 -42.03 -25.33 3.28
CA LYS A 3 -41.39 -25.84 4.51
C LYS A 3 -39.88 -26.15 4.35
N PRO A 4 -39.04 -25.90 5.39
CA PRO A 4 -37.59 -26.11 5.40
C PRO A 4 -37.14 -27.58 5.17
N ARG A 5 -37.99 -28.57 5.47
CA ARG A 5 -37.70 -30.00 5.25
C ARG A 5 -37.41 -30.37 3.78
N LYS A 6 -38.04 -29.66 2.82
CA LYS A 6 -37.89 -29.96 1.39
C LYS A 6 -36.52 -29.56 0.83
N TYR A 7 -35.89 -28.51 1.37
CA TYR A 7 -34.56 -28.06 0.95
C TYR A 7 -33.45 -29.01 1.42
N LEU A 8 -33.63 -29.61 2.60
CA LEU A 8 -32.70 -30.61 3.15
C LEU A 8 -32.73 -31.91 2.36
N GLU A 9 -33.91 -32.37 1.91
CA GLU A 9 -34.03 -33.53 1.03
C GLU A 9 -33.37 -33.31 -0.33
N THR A 10 -33.54 -32.12 -0.94
CA THR A 10 -32.85 -31.76 -2.18
C THR A 10 -31.33 -31.69 -2.00
N ALA A 11 -30.84 -31.12 -0.90
CA ALA A 11 -29.41 -31.06 -0.62
C ALA A 11 -28.80 -32.46 -0.40
N PHE A 12 -29.50 -33.34 0.32
CA PHE A 12 -29.06 -34.72 0.55
C PHE A 12 -29.04 -35.56 -0.73
N LEU A 13 -30.05 -35.42 -1.59
CA LEU A 13 -30.11 -36.10 -2.88
C LEU A 13 -29.02 -35.60 -3.84
N SER A 14 -28.75 -34.29 -3.87
CA SER A 14 -27.65 -33.72 -4.64
C SER A 14 -26.28 -34.17 -4.10
N TRP A 15 -26.08 -34.23 -2.78
CA TRP A 15 -24.85 -34.76 -2.19
C TRP A 15 -24.59 -36.22 -2.60
N ARG A 16 -25.63 -37.08 -2.59
CA ARG A 16 -25.52 -38.47 -3.06
C ARG A 16 -25.16 -38.56 -4.54
N ALA A 17 -25.74 -37.70 -5.38
CA ALA A 17 -25.44 -37.63 -6.82
C ALA A 17 -23.99 -37.21 -7.10
N ILE A 18 -23.46 -36.29 -6.29
CA ILE A 18 -22.07 -35.82 -6.32
C ILE A 18 -21.09 -36.94 -5.94
N THR A 19 -21.42 -37.76 -4.93
CA THR A 19 -20.59 -38.90 -4.51
C THR A 19 -20.63 -40.09 -5.48
N ALA A 20 -21.64 -40.18 -6.35
CA ALA A 20 -21.77 -41.25 -7.33
C ALA A 20 -20.80 -41.11 -8.52
N ALA A 21 -20.29 -39.89 -8.77
CA ALA A 21 -19.31 -39.61 -9.84
C ALA A 21 -18.15 -38.73 -9.32
N PRO A 22 -17.26 -39.27 -8.45
CA PRO A 22 -16.26 -38.47 -7.73
C PRO A 22 -15.25 -37.79 -8.65
N LEU A 23 -14.82 -38.44 -9.75
CA LEU A 23 -13.89 -37.85 -10.72
C LEU A 23 -14.44 -36.57 -11.35
N ARG A 24 -15.73 -36.58 -11.72
CA ARG A 24 -16.41 -35.43 -12.34
C ARG A 24 -16.56 -34.28 -11.35
N THR A 25 -17.02 -34.58 -10.14
CA THR A 25 -17.16 -33.60 -9.06
C THR A 25 -15.82 -32.94 -8.75
N ILE A 26 -14.75 -33.73 -8.61
CA ILE A 26 -13.42 -33.20 -8.31
C ILE A 26 -12.94 -32.32 -9.46
N LEU A 27 -13.05 -32.77 -10.71
CA LEU A 27 -12.58 -32.01 -11.87
C LEU A 27 -13.35 -30.70 -12.04
N THR A 28 -14.68 -30.71 -11.90
CA THR A 28 -15.53 -29.51 -11.98
C THR A 28 -15.24 -28.53 -10.84
N SER A 29 -15.14 -29.05 -9.62
CA SER A 29 -14.80 -28.26 -8.42
C SER A 29 -13.40 -27.64 -8.56
N LEU A 30 -12.43 -28.36 -9.12
CA LEU A 30 -11.06 -27.86 -9.32
C LEU A 30 -11.00 -26.73 -10.34
N ILE A 31 -11.74 -26.80 -11.45
CA ILE A 31 -11.78 -25.72 -12.46
C ILE A 31 -12.29 -24.43 -11.83
N ILE A 32 -13.37 -24.52 -11.04
CA ILE A 32 -13.94 -23.38 -10.32
C ILE A 32 -12.98 -22.88 -9.24
N SER A 33 -12.41 -23.81 -8.47
CA SER A 33 -11.42 -23.52 -7.44
C SER A 33 -10.23 -22.77 -8.01
N PHE A 34 -9.73 -23.13 -9.19
CA PHE A 34 -8.59 -22.47 -9.83
C PHE A 34 -8.93 -21.03 -10.25
N GLY A 35 -10.11 -20.82 -10.85
CA GLY A 35 -10.57 -19.48 -11.23
C GLY A 35 -10.73 -18.56 -10.00
N ILE A 36 -11.35 -19.07 -8.94
CA ILE A 36 -11.56 -18.32 -7.69
C ILE A 36 -10.24 -18.10 -6.95
N MET A 37 -9.35 -19.10 -6.92
CA MET A 37 -8.01 -19.00 -6.34
C MET A 37 -7.19 -17.92 -7.04
N ALA A 38 -7.20 -17.88 -8.38
CA ALA A 38 -6.47 -16.87 -9.13
C ALA A 38 -7.01 -15.47 -8.83
N LEU A 39 -8.34 -15.29 -8.85
CA LEU A 39 -9.00 -14.02 -8.53
C LEU A 39 -8.69 -13.55 -7.10
N VAL A 40 -8.93 -14.40 -6.10
CA VAL A 40 -8.71 -14.04 -4.69
C VAL A 40 -7.23 -13.84 -4.42
N GLY A 41 -6.35 -14.70 -4.95
CA GLY A 41 -4.91 -14.63 -4.71
C GLY A 41 -4.28 -13.33 -5.22
N ILE A 42 -4.54 -12.94 -6.47
CA ILE A 42 -3.97 -11.70 -7.03
C ILE A 42 -4.49 -10.45 -6.32
N LEU A 43 -5.79 -10.43 -5.97
CA LEU A 43 -6.42 -9.29 -5.31
C LEU A 43 -5.97 -9.18 -3.85
N SER A 44 -5.82 -10.31 -3.15
CA SER A 44 -5.24 -10.37 -1.80
C SER A 44 -3.81 -9.83 -1.79
N ALA A 45 -2.97 -10.30 -2.73
CA ALA A 45 -1.58 -9.86 -2.83
C ALA A 45 -1.50 -8.35 -3.14
N THR A 46 -2.36 -7.85 -4.03
CA THR A 46 -2.39 -6.43 -4.40
C THR A 46 -2.79 -5.54 -3.22
N ASP A 47 -3.79 -5.93 -2.43
CA ASP A 47 -4.20 -5.14 -1.26
C ASP A 47 -3.20 -5.25 -0.11
N ALA A 48 -2.58 -6.41 0.10
CA ALA A 48 -1.48 -6.56 1.05
C ALA A 48 -0.30 -5.63 0.69
N LEU A 49 0.01 -5.49 -0.61
CA LEU A 49 1.02 -4.56 -1.10
C LEU A 49 0.61 -3.10 -0.87
N LYS A 50 -0.63 -2.71 -1.18
CA LYS A 50 -1.12 -1.35 -0.90
C LYS A 50 -1.01 -1.00 0.58
N GLN A 51 -1.45 -1.89 1.47
CA GLN A 51 -1.40 -1.66 2.92
C GLN A 51 0.03 -1.58 3.45
N SER A 52 0.93 -2.43 2.94
CA SER A 52 2.36 -2.38 3.26
C SER A 52 2.98 -1.06 2.81
N LEU A 53 2.68 -0.59 1.58
CA LEU A 53 3.12 0.71 1.10
C LEU A 53 2.58 1.85 1.98
N GLU A 54 1.28 1.87 2.31
CA GLU A 54 0.71 2.89 3.18
C GLU A 54 1.39 2.94 4.56
N THR A 55 1.62 1.78 5.18
CA THR A 55 2.25 1.69 6.51
C THR A 55 3.71 2.13 6.45
N ASN A 56 4.48 1.62 5.50
CA ASN A 56 5.89 1.97 5.33
C ASN A 56 6.05 3.47 5.04
N PHE A 57 5.22 4.04 4.16
CA PHE A 57 5.29 5.46 3.84
C PHE A 57 4.81 6.35 5.01
N THR A 58 3.80 5.94 5.77
CA THR A 58 3.38 6.65 6.99
C THR A 58 4.55 6.77 7.97
N ASN A 59 5.31 5.69 8.18
CA ASN A 59 6.50 5.67 9.02
C ASN A 59 7.67 6.50 8.46
N LEU A 60 7.69 6.77 7.16
CA LEU A 60 8.67 7.65 6.51
C LEU A 60 8.31 9.15 6.60
N GLY A 61 7.23 9.52 7.30
CA GLY A 61 6.77 10.91 7.36
C GLY A 61 5.99 11.31 6.09
N ALA A 62 5.21 10.40 5.50
CA ALA A 62 4.39 10.68 4.31
C ALA A 62 3.40 11.84 4.48
N ASN A 63 3.03 12.17 5.72
CA ASN A 63 2.16 13.30 6.03
C ASN A 63 2.89 14.65 6.02
N THR A 64 4.11 14.71 5.50
CA THR A 64 4.93 15.92 5.48
C THR A 64 4.92 16.61 4.12
N LEU A 65 4.79 17.93 4.14
CA LEU A 65 4.89 18.82 3.00
C LEU A 65 6.24 19.52 3.05
N THR A 66 7.02 19.39 1.98
CA THR A 66 8.32 20.04 1.86
C THR A 66 8.23 21.25 0.94
N VAL A 67 8.52 22.43 1.47
CA VAL A 67 8.63 23.68 0.71
C VAL A 67 10.10 23.97 0.46
N ARG A 68 10.49 24.07 -0.81
CA ARG A 68 11.84 24.44 -1.25
C ARG A 68 11.76 25.47 -2.37
N ASN A 69 12.87 26.16 -2.66
CA ASN A 69 12.95 26.91 -3.91
C ASN A 69 12.68 25.96 -5.08
N SER A 70 12.02 26.45 -6.13
CA SER A 70 11.72 25.62 -7.28
C SER A 70 13.06 25.29 -7.97
N GLN A 71 13.66 24.12 -7.72
CA GLN A 71 14.69 23.60 -8.61
C GLN A 71 13.95 22.85 -9.70
N GLY A 72 13.90 23.48 -10.87
CA GLY A 72 13.36 22.86 -12.07
C GLY A 72 14.17 21.60 -12.41
N GLY A 73 13.48 20.52 -12.77
CA GLY A 73 14.08 19.25 -13.16
C GLY A 73 15.01 19.36 -14.37
N PHE A 74 15.54 18.21 -14.80
CA PHE A 74 16.27 18.09 -16.06
C PHE A 74 15.40 18.63 -17.20
N PHE A 75 15.85 19.66 -17.94
CA PHE A 75 15.08 20.26 -19.04
C PHE A 75 15.87 20.24 -20.35
N VAL A 76 15.21 19.67 -21.37
CA VAL A 76 15.50 19.78 -22.80
C VAL A 76 14.76 21.03 -23.30
N GLY A 77 15.46 21.97 -23.95
CA GLY A 77 14.85 23.05 -24.75
C GLY A 77 14.70 24.44 -24.09
N GLY A 78 15.77 25.24 -24.15
CA GLY A 78 15.79 26.69 -24.41
C GLY A 78 14.65 27.62 -23.95
N ALA A 79 14.32 27.71 -22.65
CA ALA A 79 13.46 28.76 -22.12
C ALA A 79 14.04 29.43 -20.85
N ASP A 80 13.88 30.76 -20.78
CA ASP A 80 14.27 31.74 -19.75
C ASP A 80 14.96 31.24 -18.48
N TYR A 81 16.12 31.85 -18.18
CA TYR A 81 16.84 31.73 -16.91
C TYR A 81 15.92 32.12 -15.73
N ARG A 82 15.23 31.14 -15.14
CA ARG A 82 14.38 31.32 -13.97
C ARG A 82 15.25 31.69 -12.77
N LYS A 83 15.13 32.92 -12.29
CA LYS A 83 15.62 33.28 -10.95
C LYS A 83 14.70 32.62 -9.92
N ASN A 84 15.05 31.43 -9.45
CA ASN A 84 14.40 30.79 -8.30
C ASN A 84 15.20 31.11 -7.03
N PRO A 85 14.93 32.28 -6.39
CA PRO A 85 15.73 32.73 -5.26
C PRO A 85 15.69 31.71 -4.13
N LYS A 86 16.84 31.49 -3.50
CA LYS A 86 16.94 30.67 -2.28
C LYS A 86 15.95 31.18 -1.23
N ILE A 87 15.40 30.27 -0.43
CA ILE A 87 14.58 30.65 0.73
C ILE A 87 15.55 31.15 1.79
N THR A 88 15.36 32.38 2.30
CA THR A 88 16.21 32.94 3.37
C THR A 88 15.68 32.52 4.74
N TYR A 89 16.54 32.58 5.77
CA TYR A 89 16.13 32.28 7.15
C TYR A 89 14.92 33.12 7.59
N ARG A 90 14.92 34.43 7.31
CA ARG A 90 13.81 35.33 7.67
C ARG A 90 12.49 34.90 7.02
N GLN A 91 12.54 34.42 5.77
CA GLN A 91 11.35 33.90 5.08
C GLN A 91 10.89 32.57 5.68
N ALA A 92 11.83 31.66 5.96
CA ALA A 92 11.53 30.38 6.59
C ALA A 92 10.93 30.55 8.00
N GLU A 93 11.50 31.43 8.82
CA GLU A 93 11.01 31.76 10.16
C GLU A 93 9.63 32.45 10.11
N ALA A 94 9.42 33.39 9.18
CA ALA A 94 8.13 34.02 8.97
C ALA A 94 7.05 33.01 8.54
N PHE A 95 7.42 32.02 7.72
CA PHE A 95 6.53 30.91 7.37
C PHE A 95 6.19 30.09 8.61
N LYS A 96 7.19 29.61 9.38
CA LYS A 96 6.98 28.81 10.60
C LYS A 96 6.06 29.53 11.60
N LYS A 97 6.22 30.85 11.78
CA LYS A 97 5.36 31.67 12.67
C LYS A 97 3.92 31.85 12.17
N ARG A 98 3.70 31.86 10.84
CA ARG A 98 2.37 32.07 10.23
C ARG A 98 1.62 30.76 9.99
N MET A 99 2.29 29.62 10.00
CA MET A 99 1.70 28.29 9.88
C MET A 99 0.95 27.90 11.16
N ASP A 100 -0.20 28.53 11.38
CA ASP A 100 -1.10 28.22 12.49
C ASP A 100 -2.20 27.26 12.01
N PHE A 101 -1.82 26.05 11.61
CA PHE A 101 -2.81 25.00 11.32
C PHE A 101 -2.89 24.05 12.52
N PRO A 102 -4.08 23.78 13.08
CA PRO A 102 -4.21 22.96 14.28
C PRO A 102 -3.53 21.60 14.13
N GLY A 103 -2.64 21.26 15.06
CA GLY A 103 -1.91 19.99 15.05
C GLY A 103 -0.82 19.86 13.98
N SER A 104 -0.55 20.90 13.18
CA SER A 104 0.58 20.89 12.25
C SER A 104 1.88 21.24 12.96
N ILE A 105 2.97 20.57 12.58
CA ILE A 105 4.30 20.82 13.12
C ILE A 105 5.20 21.25 11.96
N THR A 106 5.81 22.42 12.09
CA THR A 106 6.71 22.96 11.06
C THR A 106 8.16 22.93 11.56
N SER A 107 9.03 22.38 10.73
CA SER A 107 10.48 22.34 10.93
C SER A 107 11.22 23.14 9.87
N LEU A 108 12.37 23.69 10.26
CA LEU A 108 13.30 24.40 9.40
C LEU A 108 14.61 23.65 9.30
N THR A 109 15.10 23.50 8.07
CA THR A 109 16.35 22.80 7.81
C THR A 109 17.11 23.42 6.64
N TYR A 110 18.43 23.30 6.65
CA TYR A 110 19.24 23.45 5.43
C TYR A 110 20.44 22.51 5.47
N VAL A 111 20.98 22.19 4.30
CA VAL A 111 22.21 21.39 4.19
C VAL A 111 23.39 22.32 4.48
N ALA A 112 24.04 22.14 5.62
CA ALA A 112 25.20 22.93 6.04
C ALA A 112 26.47 22.49 5.30
N SER A 113 26.62 21.18 5.09
CA SER A 113 27.61 20.63 4.17
C SER A 113 27.09 19.35 3.53
N GLY A 114 27.24 19.21 2.20
CA GLY A 114 26.94 17.97 1.49
C GLY A 114 28.06 16.92 1.63
N THR A 115 29.26 17.35 2.00
CA THR A 115 30.43 16.51 2.23
C THR A 115 31.18 17.02 3.46
N ALA A 116 31.15 16.25 4.54
CA ALA A 116 31.89 16.55 5.76
C ALA A 116 32.66 15.33 6.25
N LYS A 117 33.85 15.60 6.78
CA LYS A 117 34.59 14.65 7.61
C LYS A 117 34.19 14.89 9.06
N LEU A 118 33.80 13.82 9.74
CA LEU A 118 33.61 13.80 11.18
C LEU A 118 34.80 13.07 11.79
N ALA A 119 35.28 13.57 12.92
CA ALA A 119 36.43 13.01 13.61
C ALA A 119 36.13 12.87 15.10
N PHE A 120 36.57 11.75 15.66
CA PHE A 120 36.61 11.52 17.09
C PHE A 120 37.99 10.96 17.44
N GLU A 121 38.75 11.68 18.26
CA GLU A 121 40.15 11.34 18.59
C GLU A 121 41.00 11.09 17.33
N ASN A 122 41.48 9.86 17.13
CA ASN A 122 42.29 9.45 15.96
C ASN A 122 41.45 8.79 14.84
N ILE A 123 40.13 8.65 15.02
CA ILE A 123 39.23 8.03 14.06
C ILE A 123 38.55 9.11 13.22
N THR A 124 38.53 8.93 11.90
CA THR A 124 37.88 9.85 10.97
C THR A 124 36.98 9.11 10.00
N THR A 125 35.81 9.67 9.73
CA THR A 125 34.87 9.12 8.75
C THR A 125 35.27 9.51 7.32
N ASN A 126 34.67 8.83 6.34
CA ASN A 126 34.70 9.27 4.95
C ASN A 126 34.13 10.70 4.79
N PRO A 127 34.56 11.49 3.78
CA PRO A 127 34.11 12.86 3.57
C PRO A 127 32.68 12.96 3.01
N ASN A 128 32.00 11.84 2.77
CA ASN A 128 30.68 11.78 2.15
C ASN A 128 29.52 11.84 3.16
N ASN A 129 29.77 12.33 4.38
CA ASN A 129 28.70 12.53 5.35
C ASN A 129 28.00 13.87 5.13
N MET A 130 26.67 13.84 5.15
CA MET A 130 25.86 15.04 5.05
C MET A 130 25.70 15.67 6.43
N VAL A 131 25.97 16.97 6.55
CA VAL A 131 25.70 17.76 7.75
C VAL A 131 24.47 18.60 7.51
N THR A 132 23.41 18.29 8.26
CA THR A 132 22.13 18.97 8.13
C THR A 132 21.90 19.85 9.35
N ALA A 133 21.66 21.13 9.11
CA ALA A 133 21.25 22.04 10.16
C ALA A 133 19.74 21.92 10.36
N THR A 134 19.30 21.68 11.59
CA THR A 134 17.90 21.39 11.91
C THR A 134 17.43 22.08 13.18
N ASP A 135 16.12 22.26 13.27
CA ASP A 135 15.46 22.72 14.49
C ASP A 135 14.93 21.53 15.33
N GLU A 136 14.26 21.84 16.43
CA GLU A 136 13.70 20.89 17.39
C GLU A 136 12.63 19.96 16.78
N ASN A 137 11.96 20.40 15.72
CA ASN A 137 10.83 19.70 15.11
C ASN A 137 11.26 18.76 13.98
N TYR A 138 12.50 18.83 13.51
CA TYR A 138 12.94 18.11 12.31
C TYR A 138 12.77 16.59 12.44
N LEU A 139 13.20 15.99 13.56
CA LEU A 139 13.10 14.54 13.76
C LEU A 139 11.64 14.07 13.66
N ILE A 140 10.71 14.82 14.25
CA ILE A 140 9.27 14.54 14.20
C ILE A 140 8.76 14.63 12.76
N THR A 141 9.05 15.74 12.06
CA THR A 141 8.58 15.95 10.67
C THR A 141 9.21 14.99 9.65
N GLY A 142 10.40 14.45 9.95
CA GLY A 142 11.12 13.48 9.11
C GLY A 142 10.87 12.01 9.47
N GLY A 143 10.06 11.74 10.51
CA GLY A 143 9.82 10.39 11.02
C GLY A 143 11.12 9.69 11.47
N PHE A 144 12.03 10.43 12.09
CA PHE A 144 13.26 9.87 12.65
C PHE A 144 13.05 9.50 14.10
N GLU A 145 13.41 8.27 14.46
CA GLU A 145 13.40 7.79 15.84
C GLU A 145 14.80 7.87 16.44
N LEU A 146 14.87 8.05 17.75
CA LEU A 146 16.13 8.07 18.50
C LEU A 146 16.38 6.70 19.09
N ALA A 147 17.57 6.14 18.84
CA ALA A 147 18.05 4.95 19.54
C ALA A 147 18.62 5.30 20.91
N GLU A 148 19.37 6.40 21.00
CA GLU A 148 20.05 6.83 22.22
C GLU A 148 19.94 8.35 22.42
N GLY A 149 19.95 8.78 23.68
CA GLY A 149 20.00 10.19 24.06
C GLY A 149 18.67 10.92 23.90
N ARG A 150 18.72 12.17 23.42
CA ARG A 150 17.53 13.05 23.30
C ARG A 150 17.55 13.90 22.04
N ASN A 151 16.37 14.39 21.65
CA ASN A 151 16.23 15.39 20.58
C ASN A 151 16.72 16.78 21.08
N PHE A 152 16.92 17.70 20.13
CA PHE A 152 17.15 19.10 20.42
C PHE A 152 15.92 19.72 21.09
N THR A 153 16.15 20.55 22.11
CA THR A 153 15.10 21.39 22.67
C THR A 153 15.05 22.73 21.93
N ALA A 154 13.93 23.45 22.03
CA ALA A 154 13.83 24.80 21.47
C ALA A 154 14.94 25.72 22.03
N ASP A 155 15.28 25.60 23.32
CA ASP A 155 16.36 26.39 23.94
C ASP A 155 17.74 26.05 23.38
N ASP A 156 18.03 24.79 23.09
CA ASP A 156 19.31 24.39 22.48
C ASP A 156 19.48 25.01 21.08
N VAL A 157 18.38 25.05 20.31
CA VAL A 157 18.35 25.65 18.98
C VAL A 157 18.43 27.18 19.08
N HIS A 158 17.68 27.82 19.97
CA HIS A 158 17.67 29.28 20.14
C HIS A 158 19.00 29.82 20.68
N ALA A 159 19.59 29.17 21.68
CA ALA A 159 20.89 29.54 22.23
C ALA A 159 22.05 29.24 21.26
N GLY A 160 21.80 28.47 20.19
CA GLY A 160 22.83 28.07 19.23
C GLY A 160 23.91 27.22 19.88
N LYS A 161 23.52 26.25 20.71
CA LYS A 161 24.49 25.33 21.31
C LYS A 161 25.11 24.44 20.23
N ASN A 162 26.39 24.12 20.37
CA ASN A 162 27.15 23.24 19.49
C ASN A 162 26.79 21.76 19.71
N TYR A 163 25.51 21.42 19.62
CA TYR A 163 25.02 20.05 19.80
C TYR A 163 24.83 19.36 18.46
N THR A 164 25.00 18.04 18.47
CA THR A 164 24.80 17.20 17.30
C THR A 164 24.07 15.90 17.65
N ILE A 165 23.25 15.44 16.72
CA ILE A 165 22.66 14.10 16.70
C ILE A 165 23.33 13.34 15.57
N LEU A 166 23.76 12.11 15.82
CA LEU A 166 24.45 11.27 14.84
C LEU A 166 23.53 10.25 14.21
N GLY A 167 23.79 9.93 12.94
CA GLY A 167 23.18 8.78 12.29
C GLY A 167 23.78 7.49 12.82
N ASN A 168 23.03 6.39 12.78
CA ASN A 168 23.48 5.11 13.30
C ASN A 168 24.78 4.63 12.66
N GLU A 169 24.93 4.81 11.34
CA GLU A 169 26.15 4.42 10.63
C GLU A 169 27.35 5.30 11.01
N THR A 170 27.17 6.62 11.07
CA THR A 170 28.23 7.54 11.50
C THR A 170 28.64 7.30 12.95
N ARG A 171 27.72 6.87 13.82
CA ARG A 171 28.01 6.45 15.20
C ARG A 171 28.86 5.17 15.22
N ARG A 172 28.52 4.16 14.42
CA ARG A 172 29.32 2.92 14.30
C ARG A 172 30.72 3.20 13.77
N ASP A 173 30.86 4.04 12.73
CA ASP A 173 32.15 4.40 12.15
C ASP A 173 33.09 5.12 13.14
N LEU A 174 32.54 5.99 13.99
CA LEU A 174 33.33 6.81 14.91
C LEU A 174 33.59 6.15 16.27
N PHE A 175 32.62 5.40 16.79
CA PHE A 175 32.64 4.91 18.17
C PHE A 175 32.66 3.38 18.29
N GLY A 176 32.38 2.63 17.21
CA GLY A 176 32.27 1.17 17.28
C GLY A 176 31.19 0.76 18.29
N GLU A 177 31.60 0.08 19.35
CA GLU A 177 30.75 -0.34 20.48
C GLU A 177 30.63 0.73 21.60
N VAL A 178 31.45 1.78 21.58
CA VAL A 178 31.49 2.79 22.65
C VAL A 178 30.24 3.70 22.59
N PRO A 179 29.65 4.09 23.74
CA PRO A 179 28.55 5.06 23.76
C PRO A 179 28.97 6.42 23.19
N ALA A 180 28.22 6.92 22.20
CA ALA A 180 28.51 8.19 21.54
C ALA A 180 27.96 9.40 22.31
N VAL A 181 26.85 9.24 23.03
CA VAL A 181 26.17 10.35 23.74
C VAL A 181 27.07 10.92 24.85
N GLY A 182 27.16 12.24 24.91
CA GLY A 182 27.99 12.98 25.87
C GLY A 182 29.45 13.18 25.43
N LYS A 183 29.86 12.61 24.29
CA LYS A 183 31.21 12.80 23.73
C LYS A 183 31.25 14.00 22.80
N ILE A 184 32.45 14.58 22.66
CA ILE A 184 32.69 15.70 21.74
C ILE A 184 33.34 15.15 20.48
N ILE A 185 32.70 15.40 19.33
CA ILE A 185 33.24 15.11 18.01
C ILE A 185 33.63 16.39 17.30
N LYS A 186 34.49 16.30 16.29
CA LYS A 186 34.84 17.42 15.42
C LYS A 186 34.16 17.25 14.07
N ILE A 187 33.40 18.26 13.66
CA ILE A 187 32.81 18.34 12.31
C ILE A 187 33.46 19.52 11.61
N GLN A 188 34.19 19.27 10.52
CA GLN A 188 35.00 20.30 9.83
C GLN A 188 35.92 21.09 10.79
N GLY A 189 36.49 20.39 11.78
CA GLY A 189 37.40 20.98 12.77
C GLY A 189 36.73 21.69 13.96
N GLN A 190 35.40 21.88 13.93
CA GLN A 190 34.66 22.51 15.04
C GLN A 190 34.12 21.47 16.03
N PRO A 191 34.17 21.70 17.35
CA PRO A 191 33.71 20.75 18.35
C PRO A 191 32.19 20.77 18.51
N TYR A 192 31.58 19.59 18.55
CA TYR A 192 30.15 19.37 18.80
C TYR A 192 29.95 18.30 19.87
N LEU A 193 29.05 18.56 20.82
CA LEU A 193 28.61 17.58 21.80
C LEU A 193 27.52 16.68 21.20
N VAL A 194 27.73 15.37 21.22
CA VAL A 194 26.72 14.39 20.79
C VAL A 194 25.64 14.28 21.86
N VAL A 195 24.40 14.63 21.52
CA VAL A 195 23.25 14.57 22.45
C VAL A 195 22.28 13.43 22.16
N GLY A 196 22.40 12.81 20.98
CA GLY A 196 21.57 11.68 20.60
C GLY A 196 22.09 10.94 19.37
N VAL A 197 21.55 9.74 19.15
CA VAL A 197 21.85 8.88 18.00
C VAL A 197 20.51 8.40 17.43
N LEU A 198 20.34 8.53 16.12
CA LEU A 198 19.16 8.05 15.42
C LEU A 198 19.13 6.51 15.39
N ALA A 199 17.92 5.95 15.46
CA ALA A 199 17.71 4.53 15.19
C ALA A 199 18.03 4.18 13.74
N GLU A 200 18.42 2.93 13.51
CA GLU A 200 18.76 2.43 12.18
C GLU A 200 17.55 2.53 11.25
N LYS A 201 17.64 3.40 10.24
CA LYS A 201 16.61 3.57 9.23
C LYS A 201 17.22 3.06 7.93
N GLY A 202 17.11 1.75 7.76
CA GLY A 202 17.79 0.95 6.74
C GLY A 202 18.04 1.65 5.40
N ASN A 203 19.19 1.36 4.81
CA ASN A 203 19.74 2.08 3.67
C ASN A 203 18.93 1.85 2.37
N SER A 204 17.85 2.59 2.18
CA SER A 204 17.18 2.65 0.87
C SER A 204 18.11 3.42 -0.09
N GLY A 205 18.68 2.74 -1.08
CA GLY A 205 19.81 3.20 -1.92
C GLY A 205 19.67 4.54 -2.68
N LEU A 206 18.59 5.31 -2.45
CA LEU A 206 18.39 6.67 -2.93
C LEU A 206 18.54 7.75 -1.82
N PHE A 207 18.40 7.39 -0.54
CA PHE A 207 18.50 8.28 0.61
C PHE A 207 19.18 7.53 1.78
N SER A 208 20.49 7.73 1.95
CA SER A 208 21.19 7.26 3.14
C SER A 208 20.79 8.15 4.33
N GLY A 209 19.69 7.78 4.98
CA GLY A 209 19.20 8.45 6.19
C GLY A 209 20.07 8.17 7.42
N ASP A 210 21.03 7.25 7.31
CA ASP A 210 21.88 6.79 8.43
C ASP A 210 23.29 7.39 8.41
N ARG A 211 23.73 7.98 7.29
CA ARG A 211 25.05 8.65 7.14
C ARG A 211 24.91 10.15 7.26
N GLY A 212 25.28 10.70 8.41
CA GLY A 212 25.31 12.14 8.61
C GLY A 212 25.32 12.58 10.05
N ALA A 213 25.35 13.89 10.20
CA ALA A 213 25.17 14.57 11.47
C ALA A 213 24.11 15.66 11.33
N TRP A 214 23.23 15.73 12.32
CA TRP A 214 22.28 16.82 12.48
C TRP A 214 22.84 17.77 13.52
N VAL A 215 22.86 19.06 13.23
CA VAL A 215 23.40 20.11 14.10
C VAL A 215 22.35 21.18 14.32
N THR A 216 22.44 21.91 15.43
CA THR A 216 21.47 22.97 15.72
C THR A 216 21.50 24.06 14.65
N LEU A 217 20.29 24.46 14.21
CA LEU A 217 20.11 25.42 13.11
C LEU A 217 20.88 26.73 13.34
N THR A 218 20.79 27.29 14.55
CA THR A 218 21.38 28.60 14.86
C THR A 218 22.90 28.56 14.92
N TYR A 219 23.48 27.50 15.49
CA TYR A 219 24.95 27.35 15.52
C TYR A 219 25.52 27.15 14.12
N ALA A 220 24.84 26.33 13.31
CA ALA A 220 25.29 26.06 11.96
C ALA A 220 25.30 27.33 11.09
N ARG A 221 24.36 28.25 11.32
CA ARG A 221 24.26 29.50 10.56
C ARG A 221 25.44 30.44 10.77
N SER A 222 26.03 30.44 11.96
CA SER A 222 27.19 31.28 12.27
C SER A 222 28.51 30.65 11.85
N HIS A 223 28.59 29.31 11.79
CA HIS A 223 29.86 28.60 11.58
C HIS A 223 30.03 27.97 10.19
N PHE A 224 28.95 27.70 9.44
CA PHE A 224 29.01 27.22 8.06
C PHE A 224 28.73 28.37 7.08
N SER A 225 29.78 29.04 6.62
CA SER A 225 29.74 30.29 5.84
C SER A 225 29.86 30.12 4.32
N GLY A 226 29.75 28.90 3.78
CA GLY A 226 29.97 28.56 2.36
C GLY A 226 28.99 29.15 1.33
N GLY A 227 28.22 30.18 1.68
CA GLY A 227 27.27 30.89 0.82
C GLY A 227 25.90 31.11 1.49
N VAL A 228 24.96 31.77 0.80
CA VAL A 228 23.60 31.96 1.31
C VAL A 228 22.92 30.59 1.43
N PRO A 229 22.55 30.13 2.64
CA PRO A 229 21.92 28.83 2.83
C PRO A 229 20.52 28.85 2.21
N ASN A 230 20.16 27.74 1.57
CA ASN A 230 18.84 27.54 1.00
C ASN A 230 18.00 26.72 1.99
N TYR A 231 17.05 27.37 2.64
CA TYR A 231 16.23 26.70 3.64
C TYR A 231 15.15 25.84 2.98
N THR A 232 14.95 24.69 3.58
CA THR A 232 13.82 23.80 3.37
C THR A 232 12.89 23.95 4.56
N ILE A 233 11.60 24.10 4.29
CA ILE A 233 10.58 24.08 5.33
C ILE A 233 9.82 22.77 5.19
N SER A 234 9.71 22.00 6.26
CA SER A 234 8.93 20.77 6.28
C SER A 234 7.76 20.94 7.25
N THR A 235 6.53 20.72 6.78
CA THR A 235 5.32 20.83 7.61
C THR A 235 4.62 19.49 7.66
N MET A 236 4.57 18.89 8.85
CA MET A 236 3.80 17.68 9.10
C MET A 236 2.33 18.02 9.30
N SER A 237 1.46 17.37 8.53
CA SER A 237 0.02 17.42 8.72
C SER A 237 -0.41 16.46 9.83
N PRO A 238 -1.41 16.81 10.66
CA PRO A 238 -1.95 15.93 11.69
C PRO A 238 -2.63 14.67 11.11
N SER A 239 -3.09 14.74 9.85
CA SER A 239 -3.71 13.60 9.16
C SER A 239 -3.47 13.68 7.65
N ALA A 240 -3.42 12.52 7.00
CA ALA A 240 -3.36 12.40 5.54
C ALA A 240 -4.57 13.08 4.85
N THR A 241 -5.75 13.08 5.47
CA THR A 241 -6.96 13.70 4.90
C THR A 241 -6.87 15.22 4.85
N LEU A 242 -6.15 15.83 5.78
CA LEU A 242 -5.97 17.28 5.89
C LEU A 242 -4.77 17.78 5.07
N LEU A 243 -3.97 16.90 4.48
CA LEU A 243 -2.73 17.25 3.79
C LEU A 243 -2.96 18.25 2.65
N THR A 244 -4.06 18.10 1.89
CA THR A 244 -4.45 19.05 0.83
C THR A 244 -4.82 20.43 1.39
N ALA A 245 -5.46 20.49 2.56
CA ALA A 245 -5.79 21.76 3.20
C ALA A 245 -4.53 22.45 3.75
N VAL A 246 -3.62 21.69 4.36
CA VAL A 246 -2.31 22.19 4.82
C VAL A 246 -1.48 22.69 3.64
N GLU A 247 -1.50 21.98 2.50
CA GLU A 247 -0.82 22.37 1.26
C GLU A 247 -1.34 23.72 0.73
N GLY A 248 -2.66 23.89 0.65
CA GLY A 248 -3.27 25.16 0.23
C GLY A 248 -2.89 26.32 1.15
N LYS A 249 -2.88 26.09 2.48
CA LYS A 249 -2.48 27.10 3.47
C LYS A 249 -0.99 27.43 3.38
N ALA A 250 -0.13 26.41 3.25
CA ALA A 250 1.30 26.57 3.04
C ALA A 250 1.59 27.39 1.78
N MET A 251 0.88 27.12 0.69
CA MET A 251 0.99 27.89 -0.55
C MET A 251 0.64 29.36 -0.34
N ALA A 252 -0.50 29.65 0.29
CA ALA A 252 -0.92 31.02 0.57
C ALA A 252 0.09 31.78 1.45
N ILE A 253 0.60 31.13 2.50
CA ILE A 253 1.58 31.74 3.41
C ILE A 253 2.91 31.98 2.70
N MET A 254 3.40 31.02 1.92
CA MET A 254 4.67 31.20 1.20
C MET A 254 4.57 32.30 0.14
N ARG A 255 3.44 32.41 -0.58
CA ARG A 255 3.17 33.53 -1.51
C ARG A 255 3.18 34.87 -0.78
N SER A 256 2.56 34.95 0.39
CA SER A 256 2.56 36.16 1.23
C SER A 256 3.95 36.53 1.74
N VAL A 257 4.73 35.54 2.22
CA VAL A 257 6.11 35.74 2.71
C VAL A 257 7.05 36.18 1.60
N ARG A 258 6.88 35.64 0.38
CA ARG A 258 7.63 36.04 -0.82
C ARG A 258 7.11 37.33 -1.45
N LYS A 259 5.96 37.85 -1.00
CA LYS A 259 5.27 39.02 -1.57
C LYS A 259 4.96 38.87 -3.07
N LEU A 260 4.58 37.66 -3.49
CA LEU A 260 4.26 37.38 -4.89
C LEU A 260 2.92 38.01 -5.27
N SER A 261 2.86 38.66 -6.43
CA SER A 261 1.61 39.21 -6.96
C SER A 261 0.65 38.08 -7.38
N PRO A 262 -0.69 38.29 -7.41
CA PRO A 262 -1.65 37.24 -7.80
C PRO A 262 -1.39 36.65 -9.20
N ARG A 263 -0.83 37.44 -10.11
CA ARG A 263 -0.45 37.01 -11.48
C ARG A 263 0.96 36.42 -11.58
N GLU A 264 1.75 36.54 -10.53
CA GLU A 264 3.12 36.04 -10.50
C GLU A 264 3.12 34.54 -10.21
N ARG A 265 3.84 33.79 -11.05
CA ARG A 265 4.01 32.34 -10.91
C ARG A 265 4.86 32.02 -9.68
N GLU A 266 4.65 30.84 -9.11
CA GLU A 266 5.37 30.38 -7.93
C GLU A 266 6.86 30.19 -8.23
N ASN A 267 7.72 30.83 -7.44
CA ASN A 267 9.19 30.63 -7.46
C ASN A 267 9.66 29.61 -6.40
N PHE A 268 8.71 28.92 -5.77
CA PHE A 268 8.91 27.85 -4.82
C PHE A 268 8.12 26.62 -5.27
N SER A 269 8.50 25.47 -4.76
CA SER A 269 7.79 24.21 -4.98
C SER A 269 7.37 23.66 -3.63
N ILE A 270 6.13 23.19 -3.57
CA ILE A 270 5.62 22.38 -2.46
C ILE A 270 5.58 20.94 -2.98
N ARG A 271 6.25 20.03 -2.29
CA ARG A 271 6.24 18.60 -2.60
C ARG A 271 5.67 17.85 -1.42
N ARG A 272 4.69 16.99 -1.70
CA ARG A 272 4.14 16.08 -0.71
C ARG A 272 4.97 14.81 -0.66
N SER A 273 5.31 14.34 0.54
CA SER A 273 6.03 13.07 0.72
C SER A 273 5.19 11.85 0.30
N ASP A 274 3.86 11.94 0.31
CA ASP A 274 2.93 10.89 -0.13
C ASP A 274 2.77 10.77 -1.66
N SER A 275 3.31 11.71 -2.46
CA SER A 275 3.08 11.74 -3.91
C SER A 275 3.52 10.47 -4.64
N ILE A 276 4.68 9.92 -4.28
CA ILE A 276 5.19 8.66 -4.85
C ILE A 276 4.30 7.50 -4.41
N ALA A 277 3.95 7.43 -3.13
CA ALA A 277 3.07 6.41 -2.59
C ALA A 277 1.70 6.45 -3.31
N LYS A 278 1.14 7.64 -3.48
CA LYS A 278 -0.13 7.86 -4.17
C LYS A 278 -0.06 7.37 -5.62
N SER A 279 0.98 7.71 -6.37
CA SER A 279 1.14 7.20 -7.74
C SER A 279 1.29 5.67 -7.79
N LEU A 280 2.00 5.06 -6.84
CA LEU A 280 2.10 3.60 -6.76
C LEU A 280 0.76 2.96 -6.40
N ILE A 281 0.03 3.51 -5.43
CA ILE A 281 -1.31 3.05 -5.03
C ILE A 281 -2.29 3.19 -6.19
N GLU A 282 -2.25 4.30 -6.94
CA GLU A 282 -3.06 4.52 -8.16
C GLU A 282 -2.73 3.46 -9.24
N ASN A 283 -1.46 3.17 -9.49
CA ASN A 283 -1.05 2.12 -10.41
C ASN A 283 -1.52 0.73 -9.95
N LEU A 284 -1.40 0.42 -8.64
CA LEU A 284 -1.90 -0.83 -8.07
C LEU A 284 -3.43 -0.92 -8.14
N SER A 285 -4.15 0.20 -8.02
CA SER A 285 -5.59 0.25 -8.23
C SER A 285 -5.95 -0.15 -9.66
N MET A 286 -5.23 0.36 -10.66
CA MET A 286 -5.40 -0.07 -12.06
C MET A 286 -5.13 -1.56 -12.25
N VAL A 287 -4.07 -2.10 -11.62
CA VAL A 287 -3.78 -3.54 -11.62
C VAL A 287 -4.95 -4.33 -11.00
N THR A 288 -5.54 -3.83 -9.93
CA THR A 288 -6.70 -4.45 -9.25
C THR A 288 -7.89 -4.57 -10.22
N VAL A 289 -8.19 -3.50 -10.97
CA VAL A 289 -9.28 -3.48 -11.95
C VAL A 289 -9.04 -4.50 -13.07
N VAL A 290 -7.83 -4.51 -13.62
CA VAL A 290 -7.44 -5.47 -14.67
C VAL A 290 -7.51 -6.91 -14.15
N ALA A 291 -7.00 -7.17 -12.96
CA ALA A 291 -7.04 -8.47 -12.32
C ALA A 291 -8.48 -8.94 -12.07
N PHE A 292 -9.36 -8.04 -11.65
CA PHE A 292 -10.78 -8.32 -11.47
C PHE A 292 -11.47 -8.69 -12.79
N ILE A 293 -11.20 -7.95 -13.88
CA ILE A 293 -11.74 -8.26 -15.22
C ILE A 293 -11.24 -9.63 -15.70
N ILE A 294 -9.94 -9.91 -15.57
CA ILE A 294 -9.35 -11.21 -15.93
C ILE A 294 -10.00 -12.32 -15.11
N GLY A 295 -10.22 -12.09 -13.82
CA GLY A 295 -10.90 -13.03 -12.94
C GLY A 295 -12.37 -13.29 -13.31
N ILE A 296 -13.10 -12.28 -13.80
CA ILE A 296 -14.44 -12.48 -14.37
C ILE A 296 -14.36 -13.35 -15.62
N ILE A 297 -13.42 -13.08 -16.53
CA ILE A 297 -13.28 -13.83 -17.78
C ILE A 297 -12.95 -15.31 -17.50
N THR A 298 -12.04 -15.60 -16.55
CA THR A 298 -11.72 -16.97 -16.15
C THR A 298 -12.91 -17.67 -15.50
N LEU A 299 -13.70 -16.96 -14.68
CA LEU A 299 -14.93 -17.50 -14.10
C LEU A 299 -16.03 -17.79 -15.14
N LEU A 300 -16.17 -16.94 -16.16
CA LEU A 300 -17.08 -17.20 -17.27
C LEU A 300 -16.65 -18.44 -18.06
N GLY A 301 -15.35 -18.62 -18.31
CA GLY A 301 -14.82 -19.84 -18.90
C GLY A 301 -15.13 -21.09 -18.06
N ALA A 302 -14.95 -20.99 -16.74
CA ALA A 302 -15.31 -22.06 -15.80
C ALA A 302 -16.83 -22.36 -15.80
N SER A 303 -17.66 -21.32 -15.94
CA SER A 303 -19.12 -21.45 -16.06
C SER A 303 -19.53 -22.26 -17.29
N ILE A 304 -18.90 -22.01 -18.44
CA ILE A 304 -19.17 -22.74 -19.68
C ILE A 304 -18.71 -24.20 -19.54
N ALA A 305 -17.55 -24.43 -18.94
CA ALA A 305 -17.05 -25.78 -18.67
C ALA A 305 -18.00 -26.57 -17.77
N LEU A 306 -18.48 -25.97 -16.67
CA LEU A 306 -19.48 -26.61 -15.78
C LEU A 306 -20.78 -26.92 -16.54
N MET A 307 -21.27 -25.96 -17.33
CA MET A 307 -22.50 -26.14 -18.10
C MET A 307 -22.41 -27.35 -19.03
N ASN A 308 -21.29 -27.52 -19.75
CA ASN A 308 -21.09 -28.65 -20.65
C ASN A 308 -21.06 -29.97 -19.89
N ILE A 309 -20.36 -30.02 -18.76
CA ILE A 309 -20.30 -31.23 -17.92
C ILE A 309 -21.69 -31.58 -17.36
N MET A 310 -22.47 -30.57 -16.98
CA MET A 310 -23.86 -30.77 -16.53
C MET A 310 -24.78 -31.24 -17.66
N LEU A 311 -24.60 -30.77 -18.90
CA LEU A 311 -25.36 -31.27 -20.06
C LEU A 311 -25.09 -32.75 -20.31
N VAL A 312 -23.82 -33.17 -20.24
CA VAL A 312 -23.43 -34.59 -20.34
C VAL A 312 -24.05 -35.39 -19.19
N SER A 313 -24.08 -34.83 -17.98
CA SER A 313 -24.73 -35.49 -16.84
C SER A 313 -26.24 -35.65 -17.00
N VAL A 314 -26.91 -34.72 -17.69
CA VAL A 314 -28.34 -34.85 -18.00
C VAL A 314 -28.55 -35.98 -19.01
N THR A 315 -27.70 -36.08 -20.03
CA THR A 315 -27.82 -37.15 -21.04
C THR A 315 -27.58 -38.53 -20.45
N GLU A 316 -26.59 -38.68 -19.56
CA GLU A 316 -26.33 -39.96 -18.88
C GLU A 316 -27.46 -40.37 -17.92
N ARG A 317 -28.11 -39.39 -17.27
CA ARG A 317 -29.20 -39.64 -16.33
C ARG A 317 -30.59 -39.57 -16.97
N THR A 318 -30.69 -39.57 -18.30
CA THR A 318 -31.96 -39.39 -19.03
C THR A 318 -33.03 -40.41 -18.58
N ARG A 319 -32.68 -41.69 -18.51
CA ARG A 319 -33.59 -42.77 -18.09
C ARG A 319 -34.07 -42.62 -16.64
N GLU A 320 -33.20 -42.21 -15.74
CA GLU A 320 -33.53 -41.94 -14.33
C GLU A 320 -34.47 -40.72 -14.19
N ILE A 321 -34.26 -39.68 -14.99
CA ILE A 321 -35.15 -38.51 -15.03
C ILE A 321 -36.53 -38.91 -15.57
N GLY A 322 -36.57 -39.75 -16.61
CA GLY A 322 -37.79 -40.29 -17.20
C GLY A 322 -38.65 -41.07 -16.21
N THR A 323 -38.04 -41.99 -15.45
CA THR A 323 -38.76 -42.76 -14.41
C THR A 323 -39.30 -41.85 -13.29
N ARG A 324 -38.53 -40.85 -12.85
CA ARG A 324 -39.01 -39.88 -11.84
C ARG A 324 -40.20 -39.06 -12.33
N LYS A 325 -40.19 -38.63 -13.60
CA LYS A 325 -41.34 -37.93 -14.20
C LYS A 325 -42.56 -38.84 -14.34
N ALA A 326 -42.37 -40.11 -14.73
CA ALA A 326 -43.44 -41.08 -14.84
C ALA A 326 -44.14 -41.36 -13.50
N ILE A 327 -43.42 -41.27 -12.38
CA ILE A 327 -43.95 -41.42 -11.02
C ILE A 327 -44.51 -40.07 -10.47
N GLY A 328 -44.51 -39.00 -11.27
CA GLY A 328 -45.17 -37.73 -10.94
C GLY A 328 -44.26 -36.60 -10.43
N ALA A 329 -42.95 -36.66 -10.65
CA ALA A 329 -42.06 -35.53 -10.35
C ALA A 329 -42.39 -34.31 -11.22
N THR A 330 -42.63 -33.16 -10.60
CA THR A 330 -42.89 -31.91 -11.34
C THR A 330 -41.62 -31.37 -12.00
N ARG A 331 -41.77 -30.65 -13.13
CA ARG A 331 -40.67 -29.97 -13.82
C ARG A 331 -39.82 -29.13 -12.87
N GLN A 332 -40.48 -28.39 -11.98
CA GLN A 332 -39.83 -27.54 -10.97
C GLN A 332 -38.94 -28.33 -10.00
N ARG A 333 -39.34 -29.54 -9.57
CA ARG A 333 -38.51 -30.38 -8.67
C ARG A 333 -37.24 -30.85 -9.37
N ILE A 334 -37.34 -31.21 -10.64
CA ILE A 334 -36.19 -31.65 -11.45
C ILE A 334 -35.24 -30.47 -11.68
N THR A 335 -35.76 -29.30 -12.05
CA THR A 335 -34.94 -28.09 -12.18
C THR A 335 -34.24 -27.73 -10.87
N GLN A 336 -34.96 -27.76 -9.73
CA GLN A 336 -34.38 -27.48 -8.42
C GLN A 336 -33.27 -28.46 -8.04
N GLN A 337 -33.43 -29.74 -8.36
CA GLN A 337 -32.41 -30.76 -8.07
C GLN A 337 -31.10 -30.48 -8.83
N PHE A 338 -31.18 -30.29 -10.15
CA PHE A 338 -29.99 -30.03 -10.97
C PHE A 338 -29.35 -28.67 -10.66
N LEU A 339 -30.15 -27.66 -10.37
CA LEU A 339 -29.64 -26.35 -9.95
C LEU A 339 -28.94 -26.42 -8.59
N THR A 340 -29.50 -27.18 -7.64
CA THR A 340 -28.88 -27.39 -6.32
C THR A 340 -27.59 -28.21 -6.44
N GLU A 341 -27.55 -29.20 -7.34
CA GLU A 341 -26.32 -29.95 -7.64
C GLU A 341 -25.22 -29.02 -8.18
N ALA A 342 -25.54 -28.17 -9.15
CA ALA A 342 -24.60 -27.17 -9.67
C ALA A 342 -24.11 -26.22 -8.56
N LEU A 343 -25.02 -25.68 -7.75
CA LEU A 343 -24.67 -24.78 -6.64
C LEU A 343 -23.77 -25.42 -5.59
N ILE A 344 -24.00 -26.68 -5.23
CA ILE A 344 -23.13 -27.38 -4.26
C ILE A 344 -21.73 -27.55 -4.85
N ILE A 345 -21.61 -27.95 -6.12
CA ILE A 345 -20.32 -28.12 -6.79
C ILE A 345 -19.58 -26.78 -6.88
N THR A 346 -20.27 -25.70 -7.29
CA THR A 346 -19.64 -24.38 -7.39
C THR A 346 -19.27 -23.80 -6.04
N GLN A 347 -20.04 -24.10 -5.00
CA GLN A 347 -19.74 -23.64 -3.64
C GLN A 347 -18.57 -24.39 -3.01
N LEU A 348 -18.44 -25.71 -3.25
CA LEU A 348 -17.27 -26.48 -2.85
C LEU A 348 -16.01 -25.94 -3.54
N GLY A 349 -16.07 -25.74 -4.86
CA GLY A 349 -14.98 -25.11 -5.60
C GLY A 349 -14.67 -23.69 -5.13
N GLY A 350 -15.69 -22.92 -4.76
CA GLY A 350 -15.54 -21.58 -4.20
C GLY A 350 -14.80 -21.55 -2.88
N TRP A 351 -15.20 -22.40 -1.93
CA TRP A 351 -14.52 -22.49 -0.63
C TRP A 351 -13.07 -22.96 -0.77
N THR A 352 -12.82 -24.00 -1.57
CA THR A 352 -11.45 -24.47 -1.80
C THR A 352 -10.61 -23.41 -2.53
N GLY A 353 -11.20 -22.72 -3.50
CA GLY A 353 -10.54 -21.65 -4.25
C GLY A 353 -10.18 -20.46 -3.36
N ILE A 354 -11.10 -20.04 -2.48
CA ILE A 354 -10.84 -18.98 -1.49
C ILE A 354 -9.70 -19.40 -0.55
N LEU A 355 -9.74 -20.62 -0.03
CA LEU A 355 -8.71 -21.14 0.87
C LEU A 355 -7.33 -21.11 0.20
N PHE A 356 -7.21 -21.68 -1.00
CA PHE A 356 -5.95 -21.67 -1.76
C PHE A 356 -5.53 -20.26 -2.17
N GLY A 357 -6.49 -19.39 -2.52
CA GLY A 357 -6.23 -18.01 -2.89
C GLY A 357 -5.64 -17.21 -1.73
N ILE A 358 -6.17 -17.37 -0.51
CA ILE A 358 -5.62 -16.75 0.70
C ILE A 358 -4.21 -17.28 0.98
N VAL A 359 -4.02 -18.61 0.91
CA VAL A 359 -2.70 -19.21 1.18
C VAL A 359 -1.66 -18.71 0.18
N ILE A 360 -1.93 -18.82 -1.12
CA ILE A 360 -0.99 -18.39 -2.17
C ILE A 360 -0.78 -16.87 -2.11
N GLY A 361 -1.84 -16.08 -1.96
CA GLY A 361 -1.75 -14.63 -1.86
C GLY A 361 -0.87 -14.18 -0.69
N ASN A 362 -0.99 -14.83 0.47
CA ASN A 362 -0.16 -14.53 1.63
C ASN A 362 1.28 -15.05 1.49
N VAL A 363 1.52 -16.20 0.85
CA VAL A 363 2.87 -16.67 0.54
C VAL A 363 3.59 -15.68 -0.38
N VAL A 364 2.90 -15.17 -1.41
CA VAL A 364 3.45 -14.15 -2.31
C VAL A 364 3.69 -12.84 -1.56
N ALA A 365 2.74 -12.40 -0.73
CA ALA A 365 2.90 -11.20 0.08
C ALA A 365 4.14 -11.31 1.00
N HIS A 366 4.33 -12.45 1.64
CA HIS A 366 5.46 -12.69 2.52
C HIS A 366 6.82 -12.63 1.78
N GLN A 367 6.91 -13.20 0.58
CA GLN A 367 8.13 -13.13 -0.24
C GLN A 367 8.50 -11.70 -0.65
N ILE A 368 7.52 -10.81 -0.76
CA ILE A 368 7.72 -9.39 -1.14
C ILE A 368 7.86 -8.50 0.11
N GLY A 369 7.90 -9.08 1.32
CA GLY A 369 8.01 -8.33 2.58
C GLY A 369 6.70 -7.70 3.06
N GLY A 370 5.57 -8.15 2.54
CA GLY A 370 4.23 -7.81 3.02
C GLY A 370 3.83 -8.61 4.26
N HIS A 371 2.86 -8.07 5.02
CA HIS A 371 2.28 -8.74 6.17
C HIS A 371 1.10 -9.63 5.79
N PHE A 372 0.76 -10.57 6.66
CA PHE A 372 -0.42 -11.41 6.49
C PHE A 372 -1.70 -10.55 6.47
N PHE A 373 -2.49 -10.71 5.43
CA PHE A 373 -3.72 -9.95 5.23
C PHE A 373 -4.84 -10.87 4.71
N ILE A 374 -6.04 -10.69 5.28
CA ILE A 374 -7.25 -11.40 4.84
C ILE A 374 -8.20 -10.37 4.22
N PRO A 375 -8.39 -10.39 2.89
CA PRO A 375 -9.32 -9.47 2.24
C PRO A 375 -10.76 -9.97 2.36
N TRP A 376 -11.41 -9.63 3.46
CA TRP A 376 -12.83 -9.95 3.69
C TRP A 376 -13.74 -9.49 2.54
N GLY A 377 -13.43 -8.34 1.93
CA GLY A 377 -14.15 -7.83 0.76
C GLY A 377 -14.06 -8.78 -0.44
N TRP A 378 -12.85 -9.23 -0.79
CA TRP A 378 -12.66 -10.15 -1.93
C TRP A 378 -13.21 -11.54 -1.67
N ILE A 379 -13.21 -12.00 -0.41
CA ILE A 379 -13.87 -13.25 -0.03
C ILE A 379 -15.38 -13.17 -0.28
N ALA A 380 -16.03 -12.06 0.10
CA ALA A 380 -17.45 -11.86 -0.14
C ALA A 380 -17.76 -11.78 -1.65
N VAL A 381 -16.95 -11.07 -2.42
CA VAL A 381 -17.07 -11.01 -3.89
C VAL A 381 -16.92 -12.39 -4.52
N ALA A 382 -15.90 -13.16 -4.11
CA ALA A 382 -15.67 -14.52 -4.60
C ALA A 382 -16.85 -15.46 -4.31
N PHE A 383 -17.43 -15.37 -3.11
CA PHE A 383 -18.61 -16.13 -2.72
C PHE A 383 -19.85 -15.76 -3.56
N ILE A 384 -20.10 -14.47 -3.77
CA ILE A 384 -21.22 -14.01 -4.61
C ILE A 384 -21.02 -14.48 -6.05
N MET A 385 -19.79 -14.39 -6.55
CA MET A 385 -19.45 -14.85 -7.90
C MET A 385 -19.59 -16.36 -8.06
N SER A 386 -19.23 -17.18 -7.06
CA SER A 386 -19.40 -18.65 -7.13
C SER A 386 -20.86 -19.07 -7.17
N VAL A 387 -21.73 -18.36 -6.44
CA VAL A 387 -23.18 -18.54 -6.53
C VAL A 387 -23.70 -18.13 -7.90
N GLY A 388 -23.28 -16.96 -8.40
CA GLY A 388 -23.67 -16.47 -9.73
C GLY A 388 -23.29 -17.44 -10.85
N VAL A 389 -22.05 -17.94 -10.84
CA VAL A 389 -21.57 -18.96 -11.78
C VAL A 389 -22.42 -20.21 -11.71
N GLY A 390 -22.72 -20.73 -10.51
CA GLY A 390 -23.55 -21.92 -10.35
C GLY A 390 -24.98 -21.76 -10.85
N LEU A 391 -25.57 -20.58 -10.67
CA LEU A 391 -26.89 -20.28 -11.22
C LEU A 391 -26.87 -20.22 -12.75
N VAL A 392 -25.93 -19.48 -13.35
CA VAL A 392 -25.85 -19.29 -14.80
C VAL A 392 -25.56 -20.60 -15.52
N SER A 393 -24.55 -21.34 -15.07
CA SER A 393 -24.15 -22.62 -15.66
C SER A 393 -25.15 -23.74 -15.41
N GLY A 394 -25.83 -23.75 -14.25
CA GLY A 394 -26.80 -24.77 -13.88
C GLY A 394 -28.19 -24.58 -14.49
N TRP A 395 -28.57 -23.34 -14.82
CA TRP A 395 -29.93 -23.03 -15.27
C TRP A 395 -30.30 -23.70 -16.61
N TYR A 396 -29.43 -23.60 -17.62
CA TYR A 396 -29.71 -24.17 -18.94
C TYR A 396 -29.82 -25.72 -18.92
N PRO A 397 -28.87 -26.47 -18.33
CA PRO A 397 -28.98 -27.93 -18.20
C PRO A 397 -30.20 -28.35 -17.37
N ALA A 398 -30.49 -27.65 -16.27
CA ALA A 398 -31.63 -27.96 -15.41
C ALA A 398 -32.98 -27.75 -16.12
N LYS A 399 -33.06 -26.74 -16.99
CA LYS A 399 -34.23 -26.52 -17.86
C LYS A 399 -34.36 -27.66 -18.88
N LYS A 400 -33.27 -28.01 -19.56
CA LYS A 400 -33.24 -29.11 -20.54
C LYS A 400 -33.68 -30.44 -19.91
N ALA A 401 -33.19 -30.76 -18.71
CA ALA A 401 -33.60 -31.95 -17.96
C ALA A 401 -35.11 -31.95 -17.62
N ALA A 402 -35.65 -30.79 -17.22
CA ALA A 402 -37.05 -30.65 -16.87
C ALA A 402 -38.00 -30.73 -18.07
N GLU A 403 -37.51 -30.49 -19.29
CA GLU A 403 -38.29 -30.53 -20.53
C GLU A 403 -38.33 -31.91 -21.22
N LEU A 404 -37.46 -32.86 -20.85
CA LEU A 404 -37.46 -34.24 -21.38
C LEU A 404 -38.84 -34.94 -21.30
N ASP A 405 -39.27 -35.56 -22.40
CA ASP A 405 -40.50 -36.37 -22.42
C ASP A 405 -40.28 -37.72 -21.70
N PRO A 406 -41.15 -38.11 -20.73
CA PRO A 406 -41.03 -39.39 -20.04
C PRO A 406 -41.02 -40.60 -20.98
N LEU A 407 -41.75 -40.54 -22.09
CA LEU A 407 -41.90 -41.65 -23.02
C LEU A 407 -40.63 -41.84 -23.87
N GLU A 408 -40.03 -40.74 -24.32
CA GLU A 408 -38.75 -40.75 -25.05
C GLU A 408 -37.60 -41.14 -24.12
N ALA A 409 -37.59 -40.64 -22.88
CA ALA A 409 -36.55 -40.94 -21.90
C ALA A 409 -36.49 -42.41 -21.49
N LEU A 410 -37.60 -43.16 -21.58
CA LEU A 410 -37.67 -44.59 -21.29
C LEU A 410 -37.30 -45.48 -22.50
N ARG A 411 -37.34 -44.93 -23.73
CA ARG A 411 -36.89 -45.61 -24.96
C ARG A 411 -35.40 -45.42 -25.24
N TYR A 412 -34.74 -44.53 -24.50
CA TYR A 412 -33.31 -44.31 -24.58
C TYR A 412 -32.56 -45.50 -23.95
N GLU A 413 -31.72 -46.19 -24.74
CA GLU A 413 -30.78 -47.22 -24.27
C GLU A 413 -29.54 -46.60 -23.62
#